data_AF-A0A925RPI8-F1
#
_entry.id   AF-A0A925RPI8-F1
#
_cell.length_a   1.000
_cell.length_b   1.000
_cell.length_c   1.000
_cell.angle_alpha   90.00
_cell.angle_beta   90.00
_cell.angle_gamma   90.00
#
_symmetry.space_group_name_H-M   'P 1'
#
loop_
_entity.id
_entity.type
_entity.pdbx_description
1 polymer ?
#
loop_
_entity_poly.entity_id
_entity_poly.type
_entity_poly.pdbx_seq_one_letter_code
_entity_poly.pdbx_strand_id
1 'polypeptide(L)'
;MKPNSSSRHLHGFTLIEMLVTITIIVILAGLSVGGFNFVAAKQANEKAKIQISLLSKALEEYKLDNGDYPPTGDAISADGNTGILFKALYYDGTQTPNSAKIYLSELDPAANKQGWTTGTASATTRIIDPWGEPYRYRSGIAADGSANASAQNPDFDLSSKGKDGIDGNADDIKN
;
A
#
# COMPACT_ATOMS: atom_id res chain seq x y z
N MET A 1 -70.20 36.57 -17.30
CA MET A 1 -69.20 36.17 -16.29
C MET A 1 -67.86 36.79 -16.68
N LYS A 2 -67.25 37.62 -15.82
CA LYS A 2 -65.93 38.22 -16.06
C LYS A 2 -64.87 37.38 -15.33
N PRO A 3 -63.83 36.86 -16.02
CA PRO A 3 -62.74 36.16 -15.35
C PRO A 3 -61.85 37.16 -14.61
N ASN A 4 -61.65 36.93 -13.31
CA ASN A 4 -60.71 37.68 -12.49
C ASN A 4 -59.31 37.07 -12.67
N SER A 5 -58.44 37.75 -13.43
CA SER A 5 -57.06 37.30 -13.66
C SER A 5 -56.16 37.85 -12.56
N SER A 6 -55.85 37.02 -11.56
CA SER A 6 -54.87 37.31 -10.53
C SER A 6 -53.46 37.29 -11.15
N SER A 7 -52.93 38.46 -11.47
CA SER A 7 -51.56 38.64 -11.93
C SER A 7 -50.59 38.24 -10.82
N ARG A 8 -49.93 37.09 -10.97
CA ARG A 8 -48.81 36.70 -10.10
C ARG A 8 -47.63 37.62 -10.42
N HIS A 9 -47.26 38.48 -9.48
CA HIS A 9 -46.04 39.26 -9.59
C HIS A 9 -44.84 38.31 -9.58
N LEU A 10 -44.17 38.20 -10.73
CA LEU A 10 -42.87 37.57 -10.85
C LEU A 10 -41.86 38.54 -10.23
N HIS A 11 -41.39 38.21 -9.03
CA HIS A 11 -40.27 38.93 -8.41
C HIS A 11 -39.00 38.55 -9.17
N GLY A 12 -38.34 39.54 -9.77
CA GLY A 12 -37.04 39.38 -10.43
C GLY A 12 -35.91 39.40 -9.40
N PHE A 13 -34.88 38.59 -9.64
CA PHE A 13 -33.65 38.62 -8.84
C PHE A 13 -32.92 39.95 -9.00
N THR A 14 -32.32 40.43 -7.91
CA THR A 14 -31.55 41.68 -7.91
C THR A 14 -30.09 41.41 -8.27
N LEU A 15 -29.41 42.37 -8.91
CA LEU A 15 -27.99 42.25 -9.26
C LEU A 15 -27.10 42.05 -8.02
N ILE A 16 -27.47 42.66 -6.90
CA ILE A 16 -26.73 42.53 -5.65
C ILE A 16 -26.78 41.10 -5.09
N GLU A 17 -27.88 40.39 -5.30
CA GLU A 17 -28.08 39.01 -4.87
C GLU A 17 -27.16 38.05 -5.62
N MET A 18 -27.00 38.28 -6.93
CA MET A 18 -26.04 37.53 -7.74
C MET A 18 -24.59 37.88 -7.36
N LEU A 19 -24.29 39.14 -7.06
CA LEU A 19 -22.95 39.57 -6.65
C LEU A 19 -22.52 38.93 -5.32
N VAL A 20 -23.41 38.91 -4.32
CA VAL A 20 -23.13 38.25 -3.04
C VAL A 20 -22.96 36.75 -3.22
N THR A 21 -23.81 36.12 -4.04
CA THR A 21 -23.78 34.68 -4.28
C THR A 21 -22.47 34.23 -4.92
N ILE A 22 -22.03 34.89 -6.01
CA ILE A 22 -20.76 34.53 -6.65
C ILE A 22 -19.57 34.79 -5.72
N THR A 23 -19.65 35.82 -4.88
CA THR A 23 -18.59 36.12 -3.90
C THR A 23 -18.47 35.00 -2.86
N ILE A 24 -19.61 34.52 -2.33
CA ILE A 24 -19.63 33.39 -1.38
C ILE A 24 -19.11 32.11 -2.04
N ILE A 25 -19.50 31.83 -3.29
CA ILE A 25 -19.02 30.66 -4.04
C ILE A 25 -17.50 30.69 -4.21
N VAL A 26 -16.91 31.84 -4.56
CA VAL A 26 -15.45 31.98 -4.70
C VAL A 26 -14.72 31.74 -3.38
N ILE A 27 -15.24 32.27 -2.26
CA ILE A 27 -14.65 32.05 -0.94
C ILE A 27 -14.72 30.58 -0.54
N LEU A 28 -15.88 29.93 -0.70
CA LEU A 28 -16.06 28.52 -0.37
C LEU A 28 -15.24 27.60 -1.27
N ALA A 29 -15.14 27.92 -2.55
CA ALA A 29 -14.29 27.18 -3.49
C ALA A 29 -12.81 27.23 -3.09
N GLY A 30 -12.33 28.39 -2.60
CA GLY A 30 -10.96 28.53 -2.09
C GLY A 30 -10.68 27.70 -0.84
N LEU A 31 -11.66 27.57 0.07
CA LEU A 31 -11.51 26.78 1.30
C LEU A 31 -11.63 25.26 1.08
N SER A 32 -12.35 24.84 0.03
CA SER A 32 -12.67 23.41 -0.19
C SER A 32 -11.47 22.53 -0.59
N VAL A 33 -10.33 23.10 -0.98
CA VAL A 33 -9.18 22.35 -1.53
C VAL A 33 -8.17 21.93 -0.45
N GLY A 34 -8.16 22.59 0.71
CA GLY A 34 -7.10 22.46 1.71
C GLY A 34 -7.30 21.29 2.69
N GLY A 35 -6.92 20.06 2.33
CA GLY A 35 -6.83 18.98 3.34
C GLY A 35 -6.71 17.54 2.83
N PHE A 36 -7.02 17.27 1.57
CA PHE A 36 -7.09 15.91 1.04
C PHE A 36 -5.75 15.15 1.12
N ASN A 37 -4.64 15.83 0.86
CA ASN A 37 -3.31 15.21 0.78
C ASN A 37 -2.77 14.71 2.14
N PHE A 38 -3.12 15.37 3.24
CA PHE A 38 -2.65 14.96 4.57
C PHE A 38 -3.34 13.68 5.05
N VAL A 39 -4.66 13.60 4.83
CA VAL A 39 -5.45 12.42 5.18
C VAL A 39 -5.03 11.21 4.34
N ALA A 40 -4.79 11.41 3.04
CA ALA A 40 -4.31 10.35 2.15
C ALA A 40 -2.94 9.80 2.58
N ALA A 41 -1.98 10.67 2.94
CA ALA A 41 -0.67 10.25 3.42
C ALA A 41 -0.76 9.45 4.73
N LYS A 42 -1.60 9.89 5.68
CA LYS A 42 -1.84 9.14 6.92
C LYS A 42 -2.47 7.77 6.65
N GLN A 43 -3.45 7.70 5.76
CA GLN A 43 -4.08 6.43 5.38
C GLN A 43 -3.07 5.47 4.71
N ALA A 44 -2.18 5.99 3.87
CA ALA A 44 -1.10 5.20 3.27
C ALA A 44 -0.16 4.62 4.34
N ASN A 45 0.28 5.43 5.31
CA ASN A 45 1.10 4.95 6.42
C ASN A 45 0.43 3.82 7.22
N GLU A 46 -0.86 3.97 7.54
CA GLU A 46 -1.59 2.94 8.28
C GLU A 46 -1.77 1.65 7.44
N LYS A 47 -2.03 1.78 6.13
CA LYS A 47 -2.08 0.62 5.23
C LYS A 47 -0.75 -0.13 5.19
N ALA A 48 0.37 0.60 5.10
CA ALA A 48 1.69 0.02 5.06
C ALA A 48 2.03 -0.75 6.34
N LYS A 49 1.66 -0.22 7.51
CA LYS A 49 1.80 -0.93 8.80
C LYS A 49 0.96 -2.20 8.87
N ILE A 50 -0.29 -2.14 8.39
CA ILE A 50 -1.18 -3.32 8.34
C ILE A 50 -0.60 -4.38 7.38
N GLN A 51 -0.10 -3.97 6.21
CA GLN A 51 0.58 -4.85 5.27
C GLN A 51 1.80 -5.53 5.89
N ILE A 52 2.67 -4.76 6.56
CA ILE A 52 3.83 -5.31 7.28
C ILE A 52 3.39 -6.30 8.34
N SER A 53 2.37 -5.99 9.15
CA SER A 53 1.87 -6.91 10.17
C SER A 53 1.33 -8.22 9.57
N LEU A 54 0.62 -8.16 8.44
CA LEU A 54 0.11 -9.34 7.75
C LEU A 54 1.22 -10.17 7.11
N LEU A 55 2.21 -9.51 6.51
CA LEU A 55 3.40 -10.16 5.96
C LEU A 55 4.24 -10.83 7.07
N SER A 56 4.46 -10.15 8.20
CA SER A 56 5.15 -10.70 9.37
C SER A 56 4.43 -11.93 9.91
N LYS A 57 3.09 -11.88 10.05
CA LYS A 57 2.31 -13.04 10.47
C LYS A 57 2.44 -14.22 9.50
N ALA A 58 2.37 -13.95 8.19
CA ALA A 58 2.55 -14.97 7.17
C ALA A 58 3.97 -15.58 7.19
N LEU A 59 4.99 -14.77 7.49
CA LEU A 59 6.37 -15.22 7.69
C LEU A 59 6.53 -16.09 8.95
N GLU A 60 5.84 -15.75 10.05
CA GLU A 60 5.81 -16.58 11.25
C GLU A 60 5.16 -17.94 10.99
N GLU A 61 4.05 -17.97 10.26
CA GLU A 61 3.41 -19.22 9.84
C GLU A 61 4.31 -20.03 8.89
N TYR A 62 5.03 -19.36 7.98
CA TYR A 62 6.04 -19.99 7.13
C TYR A 62 7.15 -20.64 7.94
N LYS A 63 7.70 -19.94 8.94
CA LYS A 63 8.74 -20.48 9.85
C LYS A 63 8.24 -21.67 10.64
N LEU A 64 6.98 -21.64 11.09
CA LEU A 64 6.40 -22.76 11.84
C LEU A 64 6.37 -24.06 11.01
N ASP A 65 6.12 -23.94 9.71
CA ASP A 65 6.03 -25.10 8.80
C ASP A 65 7.39 -25.50 8.23
N ASN A 66 8.28 -24.55 7.93
CA ASN A 66 9.53 -24.77 7.21
C ASN A 66 10.79 -24.71 8.10
N GLY A 67 10.64 -24.38 9.39
CA GLY A 67 11.71 -24.29 10.38
C GLY A 67 12.39 -22.92 10.45
N ASP A 68 12.58 -22.26 9.30
CA ASP A 68 13.28 -20.97 9.20
C ASP A 68 12.54 -19.99 8.27
N TYR A 69 12.90 -18.71 8.36
CA TYR A 69 12.44 -17.69 7.42
C TYR A 69 13.08 -17.87 6.03
N PRO A 70 12.44 -17.40 4.95
CA PRO A 70 12.99 -17.48 3.60
C PRO A 70 14.38 -16.82 3.52
N PRO A 71 15.45 -17.56 3.21
CA PRO A 71 16.79 -16.99 3.23
C PRO A 71 16.98 -15.96 2.13
N THR A 72 17.74 -14.92 2.43
CA THR A 72 18.13 -13.84 1.52
C THR A 72 19.65 -13.78 1.41
N GLY A 73 20.17 -13.21 0.33
CA GLY A 73 21.58 -12.87 0.24
C GLY A 73 21.91 -11.59 1.03
N ASP A 74 23.19 -11.31 1.21
CA ASP A 74 23.66 -10.09 1.88
C ASP A 74 23.21 -8.81 1.13
N ALA A 75 23.20 -8.89 -0.20
CA ALA A 75 22.74 -7.79 -1.05
C ALA A 75 21.21 -7.74 -1.11
N ILE A 76 20.66 -6.54 -0.92
CA ILE A 76 19.28 -6.28 -1.33
C ILE A 76 19.28 -6.03 -2.84
N SER A 77 18.49 -6.83 -3.56
CA SER A 77 18.18 -6.61 -4.97
C SER A 77 17.48 -5.27 -5.16
N ALA A 78 17.52 -4.70 -6.38
CA ALA A 78 16.78 -3.46 -6.70
C ALA A 78 15.28 -3.56 -6.31
N ASP A 79 14.76 -4.77 -6.33
CA ASP A 79 13.39 -5.13 -6.00
C ASP A 79 13.17 -5.42 -4.51
N GLY A 80 14.07 -5.00 -3.62
CA GLY A 80 13.90 -5.23 -2.19
C GLY A 80 13.92 -6.70 -1.77
N ASN A 81 14.39 -7.62 -2.61
CA ASN A 81 14.24 -9.09 -2.42
C ASN A 81 12.76 -9.54 -2.32
N THR A 82 11.80 -8.74 -2.77
CA THR A 82 10.38 -9.08 -2.61
C THR A 82 9.96 -10.29 -3.44
N GLY A 83 10.69 -10.63 -4.51
CA GLY A 83 10.44 -11.86 -5.26
C GLY A 83 10.64 -13.13 -4.42
N ILE A 84 11.58 -13.11 -3.47
CA ILE A 84 11.79 -14.22 -2.51
C ILE A 84 10.61 -14.29 -1.55
N LEU A 85 10.17 -13.13 -1.04
CA LEU A 85 9.01 -13.04 -0.14
C LEU A 85 7.72 -13.49 -0.83
N PHE A 86 7.46 -13.03 -2.05
CA PHE A 86 6.30 -13.44 -2.86
C PHE A 86 6.30 -14.94 -3.11
N LYS A 87 7.46 -15.51 -3.46
CA LYS A 87 7.64 -16.94 -3.62
C LYS A 87 7.29 -17.68 -2.32
N ALA A 88 7.92 -17.32 -1.21
CA ALA A 88 7.68 -17.98 0.05
C ALA A 88 6.21 -17.90 0.54
N LEU A 89 5.55 -16.75 0.41
CA LEU A 89 4.24 -16.52 1.01
C LEU A 89 3.06 -16.89 0.10
N TYR A 90 3.26 -16.90 -1.21
CA TYR A 90 2.19 -17.10 -2.20
C TYR A 90 2.51 -18.17 -3.26
N TYR A 91 3.77 -18.30 -3.69
CA TYR A 91 4.12 -19.13 -4.85
C TYR A 91 5.10 -20.25 -4.49
N ASP A 92 4.59 -21.49 -4.36
CA ASP A 92 5.41 -22.70 -4.14
C ASP A 92 6.68 -22.62 -4.97
N GLY A 93 7.81 -22.66 -4.28
CA GLY A 93 9.08 -22.56 -4.92
C GLY A 93 9.47 -23.71 -5.82
N THR A 94 8.59 -24.70 -6.00
CA THR A 94 8.76 -25.82 -6.92
C THR A 94 7.65 -25.80 -7.96
N GLN A 95 8.00 -25.83 -9.25
CA GLN A 95 7.06 -26.10 -10.33
C GLN A 95 6.59 -27.56 -10.28
N THR A 96 5.95 -27.99 -9.19
CA THR A 96 5.28 -29.29 -9.14
C THR A 96 3.86 -29.18 -8.57
N PRO A 97 2.91 -30.01 -9.03
CA PRO A 97 1.47 -29.76 -8.90
C PRO A 97 0.88 -30.11 -7.52
N ASN A 98 1.66 -30.02 -6.44
CA ASN A 98 1.24 -30.50 -5.13
C ASN A 98 1.39 -29.43 -4.05
N SER A 99 0.38 -28.56 -4.01
CA SER A 99 -0.14 -27.89 -2.80
C SER A 99 0.88 -27.24 -1.86
N ALA A 100 1.59 -26.20 -2.30
CA ALA A 100 2.06 -25.22 -1.32
C ALA A 100 0.88 -24.60 -0.60
N LYS A 101 0.99 -24.57 0.73
CA LYS A 101 0.14 -23.76 1.57
C LYS A 101 0.33 -22.30 1.18
N ILE A 102 -0.76 -21.63 0.82
CA ILE A 102 -0.77 -20.19 0.62
C ILE A 102 -0.84 -19.55 2.00
N TYR A 103 0.22 -18.84 2.40
CA TYR A 103 0.28 -18.14 3.68
C TYR A 103 -0.42 -16.79 3.63
N LEU A 104 -0.43 -16.14 2.45
CA LEU A 104 -1.10 -14.85 2.26
C LEU A 104 -1.83 -14.80 0.92
N SER A 105 -3.15 -14.94 0.94
CA SER A 105 -4.00 -14.97 -0.26
C SER A 105 -4.12 -13.62 -0.96
N GLU A 106 -3.88 -12.55 -0.23
CA GLU A 106 -3.93 -11.15 -0.66
C GLU A 106 -2.86 -10.83 -1.72
N LEU A 107 -1.83 -11.67 -1.81
CA LEU A 107 -0.75 -11.55 -2.79
C LEU A 107 -1.10 -12.09 -4.17
N ASP A 108 -2.30 -12.61 -4.39
CA ASP A 108 -2.71 -13.13 -5.69
C ASP A 108 -2.52 -12.10 -6.82
N PRO A 109 -1.57 -12.32 -7.76
CA PRO A 109 -1.32 -11.38 -8.85
C PRO A 109 -2.42 -11.38 -9.91
N ALA A 110 -3.22 -12.45 -10.01
CA ALA A 110 -4.33 -12.54 -10.97
C ALA A 110 -5.58 -11.82 -10.45
N ALA A 111 -5.90 -11.98 -9.16
CA ALA A 111 -7.03 -11.28 -8.57
C ALA A 111 -6.67 -9.84 -8.15
N ASN A 112 -5.45 -9.63 -7.64
CA ASN A 112 -4.86 -8.39 -7.13
C ASN A 112 -5.87 -7.42 -6.49
N LYS A 113 -6.80 -7.96 -5.69
CA LYS A 113 -7.98 -7.21 -5.21
C LYS A 113 -7.60 -6.01 -4.35
N GLN A 114 -6.45 -6.08 -3.70
CA GLN A 114 -5.93 -5.03 -2.84
C GLN A 114 -4.83 -4.19 -3.50
N GLY A 115 -4.38 -4.54 -4.72
CA GLY A 115 -3.33 -3.82 -5.43
C GLY A 115 -1.95 -3.99 -4.80
N TRP A 116 -1.68 -5.10 -4.11
CA TRP A 116 -0.45 -5.33 -3.35
C TRP A 116 0.68 -5.89 -4.20
N THR A 117 0.39 -6.36 -5.41
CA THR A 117 1.41 -6.94 -6.28
C THR A 117 1.51 -6.22 -7.63
N THR A 118 2.72 -6.20 -8.18
CA THR A 118 3.02 -5.74 -9.54
C THR A 118 3.87 -6.78 -10.27
N GLY A 119 3.59 -7.03 -11.54
CA GLY A 119 4.18 -8.12 -12.33
C GLY A 119 3.25 -9.33 -12.45
N THR A 120 3.48 -10.15 -13.48
CA THR A 120 2.58 -11.26 -13.84
C THR A 120 3.27 -12.63 -13.76
N ALA A 121 4.61 -12.67 -13.63
CA ALA A 121 5.39 -13.90 -13.54
C ALA A 121 6.07 -13.99 -12.17
N SER A 122 6.15 -15.20 -11.58
CA SER A 122 6.59 -15.42 -10.20
C SER A 122 8.00 -14.90 -9.87
N ALA A 123 8.88 -14.76 -10.87
CA ALA A 123 10.22 -14.19 -10.70
C ALA A 123 10.26 -12.64 -10.77
N THR A 124 9.17 -12.02 -11.22
CA THR A 124 9.05 -10.57 -11.45
C THR A 124 7.96 -9.94 -10.58
N THR A 125 7.09 -10.76 -9.98
CA THR A 125 6.07 -10.27 -9.06
C THR A 125 6.71 -9.68 -7.82
N ARG A 126 6.42 -8.41 -7.56
CA ARG A 126 6.88 -7.65 -6.41
C ARG A 126 5.68 -7.32 -5.54
N ILE A 127 5.85 -7.36 -4.23
CA ILE A 127 4.87 -6.86 -3.26
C ILE A 127 5.17 -5.38 -3.04
N ILE A 128 4.19 -4.53 -3.32
CA ILE A 128 4.34 -3.07 -3.29
C ILE A 128 3.62 -2.48 -2.09
N ASP A 129 4.21 -1.40 -1.58
CA ASP A 129 3.62 -0.56 -0.56
C ASP A 129 2.56 0.40 -1.16
N PRO A 130 1.86 1.18 -0.33
CA PRO A 130 0.81 2.09 -0.80
C PRO A 130 1.29 3.23 -1.70
N TRP A 131 2.61 3.45 -1.79
CA TRP A 131 3.24 4.43 -2.69
C TRP A 131 3.75 3.80 -3.99
N GLY A 132 3.63 2.48 -4.14
CA GLY A 132 4.01 1.74 -5.34
C GLY A 132 5.47 1.27 -5.33
N GLU A 133 6.20 1.51 -4.25
CA GLU A 133 7.56 1.02 -4.07
C GLU A 133 7.54 -0.41 -3.53
N PRO A 134 8.49 -1.28 -3.93
CA PRO A 134 8.56 -2.64 -3.41
C PRO A 134 8.97 -2.65 -1.94
N TYR A 135 8.34 -3.52 -1.15
CA TYR A 135 8.81 -3.83 0.20
C TYR A 135 10.20 -4.44 0.17
N ARG A 136 11.00 -4.12 1.19
CA ARG A 136 12.33 -4.66 1.39
C ARG A 136 12.30 -5.76 2.42
N TYR A 137 12.85 -6.90 2.07
CA TYR A 137 12.92 -8.07 2.92
C TYR A 137 14.38 -8.52 3.09
N ARG A 138 14.79 -8.73 4.34
CA ARG A 138 16.03 -9.43 4.70
C ARG A 138 15.72 -10.46 5.77
N SER A 139 16.30 -11.63 5.63
CA SER A 139 16.33 -12.64 6.69
C SER A 139 17.56 -12.44 7.56
N GLY A 140 17.46 -12.74 8.85
CA GLY A 140 18.61 -12.75 9.77
C GLY A 140 19.59 -13.89 9.50
N ILE A 141 19.20 -14.88 8.70
CA ILE A 141 20.02 -16.00 8.25
C ILE A 141 20.20 -15.96 6.73
N ALA A 142 21.43 -16.07 6.26
CA ALA A 142 21.78 -16.16 4.85
C ALA A 142 21.48 -17.56 4.27
N ALA A 143 21.52 -17.68 2.93
CA ALA A 143 21.22 -18.95 2.25
C ALA A 143 22.19 -20.11 2.59
N ASP A 144 23.37 -19.81 3.12
CA ASP A 144 24.35 -20.79 3.59
C ASP A 144 24.18 -21.16 5.09
N GLY A 145 23.14 -20.63 5.75
CA GLY A 145 22.89 -20.83 7.17
C GLY A 145 23.73 -19.96 8.10
N SER A 146 24.56 -19.06 7.57
CA SER A 146 25.29 -18.08 8.38
C SER A 146 24.40 -16.90 8.79
N ALA A 147 24.81 -16.14 9.79
CA ALA A 147 24.09 -14.93 10.18
C ALA A 147 24.27 -13.85 9.10
N ASN A 148 23.17 -13.26 8.66
CA ASN A 148 23.19 -12.17 7.69
C ASN A 148 23.69 -10.89 8.36
N ALA A 149 24.93 -10.50 8.06
CA ALA A 149 25.56 -9.32 8.65
C ALA A 149 24.87 -7.99 8.27
N SER A 150 24.03 -8.02 7.23
CA SER A 150 23.26 -6.86 6.77
C SER A 150 21.85 -6.79 7.35
N ALA A 151 21.42 -7.80 8.11
CA ALA A 151 20.16 -7.79 8.84
C ALA A 151 20.33 -7.01 10.16
N GLN A 152 19.36 -6.15 10.46
CA GLN A 152 19.30 -5.40 11.71
C GLN A 152 18.72 -6.27 12.83
N ASN A 153 17.78 -7.16 12.50
CA ASN A 153 17.17 -8.10 13.43
C ASN A 153 17.63 -9.55 13.18
N PRO A 154 17.69 -10.40 14.24
CA PRO A 154 18.11 -11.79 14.13
C PRO A 154 17.11 -12.69 13.40
N ASP A 155 15.84 -12.31 13.36
CA ASP A 155 14.78 -13.06 12.69
C ASP A 155 14.65 -12.63 11.22
N PHE A 156 14.12 -11.42 11.00
CA PHE A 156 14.00 -10.80 9.70
C PHE A 156 13.78 -9.28 9.82
N ASP A 157 14.11 -8.56 8.76
CA ASP A 157 13.73 -7.16 8.54
C ASP A 157 12.75 -7.07 7.39
N LEU A 158 11.64 -6.37 7.62
CA LEU A 158 10.67 -6.00 6.61
C LEU A 158 10.47 -4.49 6.66
N SER A 159 10.77 -3.78 5.57
CA SER A 159 10.63 -2.33 5.52
C SER A 159 9.97 -1.80 4.23
N SER A 160 9.25 -0.69 4.35
CA SER A 160 8.82 0.18 3.26
C SER A 160 9.60 1.49 3.35
N LYS A 161 9.93 2.07 2.19
CA LYS A 161 10.65 3.35 2.06
C LYS A 161 9.76 4.57 2.32
N GLY A 162 8.50 4.35 2.69
CA GLY A 162 7.58 5.45 2.96
C GLY A 162 7.21 6.25 1.71
N LYS A 163 6.82 7.50 1.94
CA LYS A 163 6.23 8.36 0.91
C LYS A 163 7.27 8.89 -0.07
N ASP A 164 8.48 9.12 0.40
CA ASP A 164 9.53 9.71 -0.42
C ASP A 164 10.30 8.67 -1.26
N GLY A 165 10.14 7.39 -0.95
CA GLY A 165 10.81 6.30 -1.67
C GLY A 165 12.31 6.23 -1.42
N ILE A 166 12.80 6.92 -0.38
CA ILE A 166 14.19 6.96 0.04
C ILE A 166 14.32 6.14 1.30
N ASP A 167 15.33 5.27 1.36
CA ASP A 167 15.60 4.45 2.53
C ASP A 167 16.49 5.17 3.54
N GLY A 168 16.28 4.90 4.82
CA GLY A 168 17.13 5.35 5.93
C GLY A 168 16.68 6.67 6.56
N ASN A 169 15.44 7.09 6.36
CA ASN A 169 14.89 8.34 6.84
C ASN A 169 13.77 8.13 7.89
N ALA A 170 13.05 9.20 8.21
CA ALA A 170 12.02 9.21 9.24
C ALA A 170 10.66 8.66 8.78
N ASP A 171 10.41 8.51 7.48
CA ASP A 171 9.16 7.98 6.93
C ASP A 171 9.24 6.50 6.53
N ASP A 172 10.41 5.88 6.63
CA ASP A 172 10.55 4.42 6.62
C ASP A 172 9.60 3.75 7.63
N ILE A 173 8.93 2.69 7.19
CA ILE A 173 8.09 1.86 8.06
C ILE A 173 8.72 0.49 8.13
N LYS A 174 9.03 0.03 9.34
CA LYS A 174 9.73 -1.24 9.62
C LYS A 174 8.92 -2.11 10.57
N ASN A 175 9.24 -3.40 10.62
CA ASN A 175 8.69 -4.34 11.60
C ASN A 175 9.23 -4.12 13.02
#